data_AF-A0AAE4UVN8-F1
#
_entry.id   AF-A0AAE4UVN8-F1
#
_cell.length_a   1.000
_cell.length_b   1.000
_cell.length_c   1.000
_cell.angle_alpha   90.00
_cell.angle_beta   90.00
_cell.angle_gamma   90.00
#
_symmetry.space_group_name_H-M   'P 1'
#
loop_
_entity.id
_entity.type
_entity.pdbx_description
1 polymer ?
#
loop_
_entity_poly.entity_id
_entity_poly.type
_entity_poly.pdbx_seq_one_letter_code
_entity_poly.pdbx_strand_id
1 'polypeptide(L)'
;MAKRFEYSEDIGYPVDRVHATLTDPVFWRHRFEEAPEKLTLDESGGPGTLTATMRDSISASSLPGLVRKVVSGELRVERADEWGPLDGNRADGRIRGSSTGIPVRIECASVLRASGEGSVLELIGSVEVKIPLVGGQIESLIKKLVRDMVGQDRDAVEKWLGDS
;
A
#
# COMPACT_ATOMS: atom_id res chain seq x y z
N MET A 1 -13.32 11.16 12.81
CA MET A 1 -14.00 11.32 11.51
C MET A 1 -13.03 10.90 10.43
N ALA A 2 -13.49 10.18 9.40
CA ALA A 2 -12.62 9.78 8.29
C ALA A 2 -12.21 11.01 7.45
N LYS A 3 -10.92 11.11 7.11
CA LYS A 3 -10.39 12.14 6.22
C LYS A 3 -10.03 11.54 4.87
N ARG A 4 -10.53 12.16 3.81
CA ARG A 4 -10.27 11.72 2.43
C ARG A 4 -8.90 12.16 1.95
N PHE A 5 -8.34 11.37 1.05
CA PHE A 5 -7.15 11.69 0.30
C PHE A 5 -7.27 11.13 -1.13
N GLU A 6 -6.47 11.71 -2.01
CA GLU A 6 -6.31 11.27 -3.38
C GLU A 6 -4.82 11.34 -3.71
N TYR A 7 -4.31 10.30 -4.37
CA TYR A 7 -2.95 10.20 -4.84
C TYR A 7 -2.94 9.66 -6.26
N SER A 8 -2.01 10.14 -7.06
CA SER A 8 -1.74 9.64 -8.39
C SER A 8 -0.23 9.52 -8.54
N GLU A 9 0.22 8.40 -9.10
CA GLU A 9 1.62 8.09 -9.30
C GLU A 9 1.81 7.55 -10.72
N ASP A 10 2.62 8.24 -11.52
CA ASP A 10 3.02 7.76 -12.84
C ASP A 10 4.03 6.62 -12.70
N ILE A 11 3.93 5.59 -13.53
CA ILE A 11 4.85 4.46 -13.56
C ILE A 11 5.41 4.36 -14.98
N GLY A 12 6.73 4.29 -15.09
CA GLY A 12 7.46 4.36 -16.36
C GLY A 12 7.32 3.15 -17.29
N TYR A 13 6.39 2.23 -17.01
CA TYR A 13 6.20 0.99 -17.75
C TYR A 13 4.75 0.79 -18.20
N PRO A 14 4.53 0.06 -19.32
CA PRO A 14 3.20 -0.28 -19.82
C PRO A 14 2.29 -0.95 -18.78
N VAL A 15 1.00 -0.66 -18.87
CA VAL A 15 -0.02 -1.10 -17.89
C VAL A 15 -0.08 -2.61 -17.70
N ASP A 16 0.11 -3.38 -18.76
CA ASP A 16 0.10 -4.84 -18.76
C ASP A 16 1.30 -5.41 -18.01
N ARG A 17 2.48 -4.82 -18.17
CA ARG A 17 3.71 -5.20 -17.45
C ARG A 17 3.62 -4.87 -15.96
N VAL A 18 3.08 -3.69 -15.64
CA VAL A 18 2.87 -3.27 -14.25
C VAL A 18 1.82 -4.15 -13.58
N HIS A 19 0.68 -4.39 -14.23
CA HIS A 19 -0.37 -5.28 -13.71
C HIS A 19 0.15 -6.69 -13.48
N ALA A 20 0.82 -7.28 -14.48
CA ALA A 20 1.42 -8.59 -14.37
C ALA A 20 2.34 -8.69 -13.15
N THR A 21 3.16 -7.67 -12.90
CA THR A 21 4.05 -7.60 -11.73
C THR A 21 3.27 -7.54 -10.41
N LEU A 22 2.25 -6.67 -10.32
CA LEU A 22 1.45 -6.51 -9.10
C LEU A 22 0.64 -7.77 -8.76
N THR A 23 0.34 -8.59 -9.76
CA THR A 23 -0.35 -9.89 -9.60
C THR A 23 0.59 -11.09 -9.64
N ASP A 24 1.91 -10.90 -9.64
CA ASP A 24 2.90 -11.98 -9.68
C ASP A 24 3.37 -12.37 -8.27
N PRO A 25 3.07 -13.59 -7.80
CA PRO A 25 3.56 -14.08 -6.52
C PRO A 25 5.10 -14.14 -6.41
N VAL A 26 5.82 -14.29 -7.54
CA VAL A 26 7.29 -14.32 -7.57
C VAL A 26 7.85 -12.96 -7.20
N PHE A 27 7.34 -11.88 -7.81
CA PHE A 27 7.68 -10.50 -7.45
C PHE A 27 7.51 -10.26 -5.95
N TRP A 28 6.34 -10.61 -5.38
CA TRP A 28 6.07 -10.40 -3.97
C TRP A 28 6.99 -11.21 -3.05
N ARG A 29 7.25 -12.47 -3.38
CA ARG A 29 8.19 -13.30 -2.60
C ARG A 29 9.62 -12.75 -2.66
N HIS A 30 10.06 -12.24 -3.81
CA HIS A 30 11.36 -11.59 -3.92
C HIS A 30 11.41 -10.30 -3.08
N ARG A 31 10.37 -9.45 -3.17
CA ARG A 31 10.27 -8.21 -2.38
C ARG A 31 10.36 -8.45 -0.86
N PHE A 32 9.95 -9.62 -0.38
CA PHE A 32 9.95 -9.99 1.03
C PHE A 32 10.96 -11.12 1.35
N GLU A 33 11.98 -11.34 0.53
CA GLU A 33 12.90 -12.48 0.69
C GLU A 33 13.66 -12.48 2.03
N GLU A 34 13.99 -11.29 2.55
CA GLU A 34 14.67 -11.13 3.84
C GLU A 34 13.72 -11.28 5.05
N ALA A 35 12.40 -11.21 4.84
CA ALA A 35 11.39 -11.28 5.90
C ALA A 35 10.08 -11.94 5.39
N PRO A 36 10.13 -13.22 4.97
CA PRO A 36 9.00 -13.89 4.33
C PRO A 36 7.79 -14.04 5.26
N GLU A 37 7.99 -14.08 6.58
CA GLU A 37 6.92 -14.16 7.58
C GLU A 37 6.02 -12.91 7.60
N LYS A 38 6.49 -11.80 7.02
CA LYS A 38 5.72 -10.55 6.90
C LYS A 38 4.75 -10.55 5.74
N LEU A 39 4.79 -11.55 4.86
CA LEU A 39 3.96 -11.62 3.65
C LEU A 39 2.96 -12.78 3.72
N THR A 40 1.76 -12.54 3.24
CA THR A 40 0.79 -13.59 2.92
C THR A 40 0.18 -13.29 1.56
N LEU A 41 0.10 -14.30 0.70
CA LEU A 41 -0.47 -14.17 -0.64
C LEU A 41 -1.73 -15.04 -0.73
N ASP A 42 -2.78 -14.49 -1.34
CA ASP A 42 -4.00 -15.21 -1.69
C ASP A 42 -4.27 -15.06 -3.19
N GLU A 43 -4.23 -16.20 -3.87
CA GLU A 43 -4.40 -16.36 -5.32
C GLU A 43 -5.78 -16.97 -5.67
N SER A 44 -6.68 -17.10 -4.68
CA SER A 44 -7.99 -17.75 -4.85
C SER A 44 -8.99 -16.96 -5.72
N GLY A 45 -8.69 -15.69 -6.03
CA GLY A 45 -9.52 -14.83 -6.86
C GLY A 45 -9.56 -15.20 -8.35
N GLY A 46 -8.67 -16.11 -8.79
CA GLY A 46 -8.59 -16.56 -10.18
C GLY A 46 -7.56 -15.80 -11.02
N PRO A 47 -7.52 -16.03 -12.35
CA PRO A 47 -6.47 -15.50 -13.22
C PRO A 47 -6.38 -13.97 -13.21
N GLY A 48 -5.16 -13.44 -13.13
CA GLY A 48 -4.91 -12.00 -13.14
C GLY A 48 -5.36 -11.29 -11.86
N THR A 49 -5.57 -12.01 -10.77
CA THR A 49 -5.91 -11.45 -9.46
C THR A 49 -4.87 -11.84 -8.44
N LEU A 50 -4.69 -11.00 -7.43
CA LEU A 50 -3.86 -11.32 -6.27
C LEU A 50 -4.29 -10.47 -5.08
N THR A 51 -4.28 -11.07 -3.89
CA THR A 51 -4.25 -10.31 -2.64
C THR A 51 -2.92 -10.52 -1.94
N ALA A 52 -2.15 -9.44 -1.78
CA ALA A 52 -0.93 -9.43 -1.01
C ALA A 52 -1.17 -8.75 0.34
N THR A 53 -0.96 -9.46 1.43
CA THR A 53 -1.06 -8.94 2.80
C THR A 53 0.33 -8.82 3.41
N MET A 54 0.72 -7.60 3.75
CA MET A 54 2.02 -7.25 4.33
C MET A 54 1.85 -6.80 5.78
N ARG A 55 2.74 -7.25 6.64
CA ARG A 55 2.75 -6.91 8.07
C ARG A 55 4.08 -6.32 8.46
N ASP A 56 4.06 -5.25 9.24
CA ASP A 56 5.29 -4.67 9.76
C ASP A 56 5.13 -4.19 11.21
N SER A 57 6.26 -4.07 11.91
CA SER A 57 6.33 -3.57 13.28
C SER A 57 7.19 -2.32 13.30
N ILE A 58 6.56 -1.21 13.67
CA ILE A 58 7.23 0.08 13.84
C ILE A 58 7.49 0.27 15.34
N SER A 59 8.77 0.35 15.71
CA SER A 59 9.16 0.67 17.08
C SER A 59 8.60 2.04 17.48
N ALA A 60 8.05 2.17 18.69
CA ALA A 60 7.67 3.49 19.21
C ALA A 60 8.84 4.48 19.19
N SER A 61 10.10 4.02 19.33
CA SER A 61 11.28 4.89 19.29
C SER A 61 11.57 5.52 17.93
N SER A 62 10.91 5.11 16.84
CA SER A 62 10.99 5.77 15.53
C SER A 62 9.81 6.70 15.25
N LEU A 63 8.74 6.64 16.05
CA LEU A 63 7.55 7.47 15.86
C LEU A 63 7.81 8.94 16.31
N PRO A 64 7.06 9.92 15.80
CA PRO A 64 7.13 11.29 16.31
C PRO A 64 6.72 11.38 17.79
N GLY A 65 7.31 12.32 18.54
CA GLY A 65 7.21 12.36 20.01
C GLY A 65 5.79 12.38 20.59
N LEU A 66 4.82 12.95 19.89
CA LEU A 66 3.42 12.93 20.31
C LEU A 66 2.77 11.54 20.15
N VAL A 67 3.13 10.82 19.08
CA VAL A 67 2.64 9.47 18.79
C VAL A 67 3.23 8.49 19.81
N ARG A 68 4.50 8.67 20.21
CA ARG A 68 5.15 7.87 21.27
C ARG A 68 4.40 7.90 22.60
N LYS A 69 3.74 9.02 22.92
CA LYS A 69 2.96 9.14 24.17
C LYS A 69 1.69 8.31 24.16
N VAL A 70 1.21 7.93 22.98
CA VAL A 70 -0.02 7.14 22.81
C VAL A 70 0.29 5.66 22.58
N VAL A 71 1.41 5.34 21.94
CA VAL A 71 1.83 3.95 21.68
C VAL A 71 2.63 3.41 22.85
N SER A 72 2.01 2.57 23.67
CA SER A 72 2.72 1.74 24.65
C SER A 72 3.23 0.46 23.97
N GLY A 73 4.44 0.50 23.39
CA GLY A 73 5.10 -0.68 22.80
C GLY A 73 5.33 -0.57 21.29
N GLU A 74 5.09 -1.66 20.56
CA GLU A 74 5.24 -1.71 19.11
C GLU A 74 3.93 -1.34 18.40
N LEU A 75 4.03 -0.51 17.36
CA LEU A 75 2.93 -0.28 16.44
C LEU A 75 3.01 -1.36 15.35
N ARG A 76 2.08 -2.32 15.37
CA ARG A 76 1.96 -3.29 14.28
C ARG A 76 1.04 -2.74 13.21
N VAL A 77 1.47 -2.79 11.96
CA VAL A 77 0.72 -2.35 10.80
C VAL A 77 0.45 -3.55 9.91
N GLU A 78 -0.76 -3.64 9.40
CA GLU A 78 -1.13 -4.60 8.36
C GLU A 78 -1.70 -3.82 7.17
N ARG A 79 -1.23 -4.17 5.98
CA ARG A 79 -1.73 -3.69 4.69
C ARG A 79 -2.16 -4.89 3.86
N ALA A 80 -3.30 -4.78 3.19
CA ALA A 80 -3.74 -5.72 2.18
C ALA A 80 -3.98 -4.97 0.87
N ASP A 81 -3.32 -5.43 -0.19
CA ASP A 81 -3.46 -4.96 -1.55
C ASP A 81 -4.17 -6.02 -2.37
N GLU A 82 -5.39 -5.70 -2.79
CA GLU A 82 -6.26 -6.56 -3.58
C GLU A 82 -6.28 -6.03 -5.02
N TRP A 83 -5.88 -6.85 -5.98
CA TRP A 83 -5.93 -6.53 -7.40
C TRP A 83 -6.89 -7.44 -8.15
N GLY A 84 -7.75 -6.83 -8.97
CA GLY A 84 -8.56 -7.52 -9.96
C GLY A 84 -7.85 -7.74 -11.29
N PRO A 85 -8.49 -8.44 -12.24
CA PRO A 85 -7.93 -8.68 -13.57
C PRO A 85 -7.76 -7.38 -14.34
N LEU A 86 -6.81 -7.38 -15.28
CA LEU A 86 -6.68 -6.32 -16.27
C LEU A 86 -7.80 -6.47 -17.31
N ASP A 87 -8.67 -5.47 -17.40
CA ASP A 87 -9.70 -5.35 -18.42
C ASP A 87 -9.30 -4.28 -19.44
N GLY A 88 -8.80 -4.73 -20.58
CA GLY A 88 -8.18 -3.87 -21.60
C GLY A 88 -6.96 -3.14 -21.03
N ASN A 89 -7.11 -1.83 -20.79
CA ASN A 89 -6.04 -0.95 -20.32
C ASN A 89 -6.28 -0.43 -18.89
N ARG A 90 -7.10 -1.14 -18.10
CA ARG A 90 -7.47 -0.74 -16.74
C ARG A 90 -7.57 -1.97 -15.83
N ALA A 91 -7.02 -1.87 -14.63
CA ALA A 91 -7.26 -2.81 -13.54
C ALA A 91 -7.74 -2.06 -12.31
N ASP A 92 -8.81 -2.56 -11.69
CA ASP A 92 -9.30 -2.03 -10.42
C ASP A 92 -8.71 -2.84 -9.25
N GLY A 93 -8.51 -2.16 -8.13
CA GLY A 93 -8.03 -2.78 -6.90
C GLY A 93 -8.51 -2.05 -5.65
N ARG A 94 -8.05 -2.56 -4.50
CA ARG A 94 -8.36 -2.00 -3.19
C ARG A 94 -7.14 -2.14 -2.28
N ILE A 95 -6.91 -1.10 -1.47
CA ILE A 95 -5.93 -1.15 -0.39
C ILE A 95 -6.69 -1.00 0.94
N ARG A 96 -6.40 -1.89 1.88
CA ARG A 96 -6.87 -1.80 3.27
C ARG A 96 -5.66 -1.73 4.19
N GLY A 97 -5.71 -0.82 5.15
CA GLY A 97 -4.66 -0.67 6.15
C GLY A 97 -5.24 -0.64 7.56
N SER A 98 -4.55 -1.26 8.50
CA SER A 98 -4.91 -1.20 9.92
C SER A 98 -3.67 -1.23 10.80
N SER A 99 -3.83 -0.80 12.06
CA SER A 99 -2.76 -0.93 13.04
C SER A 99 -3.24 -1.37 14.40
N THR A 100 -2.38 -2.07 15.13
CA THR A 100 -2.56 -2.39 16.55
C THR A 100 -1.70 -1.44 17.39
N GLY A 101 -2.24 -0.92 18.48
CA GLY A 101 -1.60 0.07 19.36
C GLY A 101 -2.07 1.51 19.10
N ILE A 102 -2.50 1.82 17.88
CA ILE A 102 -3.24 3.04 17.50
C ILE A 102 -4.44 2.59 16.67
N PRO A 103 -5.68 2.96 17.02
CA PRO A 103 -6.86 2.61 16.23
C PRO A 103 -6.90 3.46 14.94
N VAL A 104 -6.14 3.02 13.93
CA VAL A 104 -6.14 3.56 12.57
C VAL A 104 -6.79 2.56 11.63
N ARG A 105 -7.62 3.07 10.72
CA ARG A 105 -8.11 2.34 9.56
C ARG A 105 -7.86 3.16 8.31
N ILE A 106 -7.40 2.50 7.26
CA ILE A 106 -7.24 3.04 5.91
C ILE A 106 -8.07 2.19 4.97
N GLU A 107 -8.86 2.84 4.12
CA GLU A 107 -9.55 2.19 3.00
C GLU A 107 -9.33 3.02 1.75
N CYS A 108 -8.89 2.38 0.67
CA CYS A 108 -8.58 3.01 -0.59
C CYS A 108 -9.07 2.15 -1.75
N ALA A 109 -9.70 2.78 -2.74
CA ALA A 109 -9.84 2.19 -4.07
C ALA A 109 -8.57 2.53 -4.88
N SER A 110 -8.07 1.56 -5.64
CA SER A 110 -6.95 1.75 -6.56
C SER A 110 -7.38 1.50 -7.99
N VAL A 111 -6.81 2.25 -8.91
CA VAL A 111 -7.01 2.10 -10.35
C VAL A 111 -5.65 2.19 -11.02
N LEU A 112 -5.24 1.13 -11.69
CA LEU A 112 -4.11 1.15 -12.59
C LEU A 112 -4.64 1.30 -14.02
N ARG A 113 -4.10 2.23 -14.81
CA ARG A 113 -4.47 2.35 -16.23
C ARG A 113 -3.28 2.75 -17.12
N ALA A 114 -3.41 2.52 -18.42
CA ALA A 114 -2.46 3.05 -19.40
C ALA A 114 -2.42 4.59 -19.42
N SER A 115 -1.23 5.15 -19.62
CA SER A 115 -0.99 6.59 -19.77
C SER A 115 0.21 6.82 -20.68
N GLY A 116 -0.05 7.16 -21.95
CA GLY A 116 1.01 7.27 -22.97
C GLY A 116 1.75 5.94 -23.16
N GLU A 117 3.08 5.97 -23.07
CA GLU A 117 3.94 4.78 -23.10
C GLU A 117 4.05 4.06 -21.75
N GLY A 118 3.59 4.70 -20.67
CA GLY A 118 3.61 4.17 -19.32
C GLY A 118 2.21 3.85 -18.78
N SER A 119 2.10 3.92 -17.46
CA SER A 119 0.85 3.74 -16.75
C SER A 119 0.75 4.73 -15.59
N VAL A 120 -0.45 4.85 -15.02
CA VAL A 120 -0.70 5.66 -13.84
C VAL A 120 -1.51 4.85 -12.84
N LEU A 121 -1.07 4.89 -11.59
CA LEU A 121 -1.78 4.37 -10.43
C LEU A 121 -2.51 5.53 -9.75
N GLU A 122 -3.83 5.44 -9.68
CA GLU A 122 -4.67 6.36 -8.92
C GLU A 122 -5.23 5.69 -7.67
N LEU A 123 -5.24 6.45 -6.58
CA LEU A 123 -5.66 6.01 -5.26
C LEU A 123 -6.62 7.02 -4.67
N ILE A 124 -7.86 6.60 -4.39
CA ILE A 124 -8.85 7.43 -3.71
C ILE A 124 -9.26 6.72 -2.44
N GLY A 125 -8.97 7.34 -1.30
CA GLY A 125 -9.14 6.68 -0.01
C GLY A 125 -9.51 7.60 1.13
N SER A 126 -9.61 6.98 2.31
CA SER A 126 -9.84 7.67 3.56
C SER A 126 -9.04 7.04 4.70
N VAL A 127 -8.67 7.89 5.66
CA VAL A 127 -8.00 7.51 6.90
C VAL A 127 -8.91 7.87 8.06
N GLU A 128 -9.15 6.93 8.96
CA GLU A 128 -9.83 7.18 10.23
C GLU A 128 -8.86 6.93 11.39
N VAL A 129 -8.72 7.91 12.28
CA VAL A 129 -7.93 7.80 13.52
C VAL A 129 -8.86 8.03 14.71
N LYS A 130 -8.94 7.07 15.63
CA LYS A 130 -9.80 7.15 16.82
C LYS A 130 -9.03 7.54 18.08
N ILE A 131 -8.32 8.68 18.04
CA ILE A 131 -7.58 9.21 19.20
C ILE A 131 -7.92 10.70 19.41
N PRO A 132 -8.44 11.09 20.60
CA PRO A 132 -8.67 12.49 20.96
C PRO A 132 -7.37 13.30 21.06
N LEU A 133 -7.44 14.62 20.82
CA LEU A 133 -6.38 15.63 21.03
C LEU A 133 -5.13 15.58 20.12
N VAL A 134 -4.81 14.45 19.50
CA VAL A 134 -3.61 14.29 18.63
C VAL A 134 -3.92 13.95 17.17
N GLY A 135 -5.21 13.80 16.84
CA GLY A 135 -5.68 13.35 15.54
C GLY A 135 -5.13 14.14 14.35
N GLY A 136 -5.10 15.48 14.43
CA GLY A 136 -4.64 16.33 13.32
C GLY A 136 -3.20 16.07 12.87
N GLN A 137 -2.27 15.91 13.82
CA GLN A 137 -0.85 15.63 13.51
C GLN A 137 -0.63 14.18 13.11
N ILE A 138 -1.35 13.23 13.73
CA ILE A 138 -1.30 11.81 13.32
C ILE A 138 -1.82 11.66 11.89
N GLU A 139 -2.89 12.35 11.53
CA GLU A 139 -3.42 12.34 10.17
C GLU A 139 -2.41 12.92 9.16
N SER A 140 -1.71 14.00 9.51
CA SER A 140 -0.65 14.55 8.64
C SER A 140 0.50 13.56 8.46
N LEU A 141 0.88 12.85 9.52
CA LEU A 141 1.88 11.80 9.46
C LEU A 141 1.41 10.66 8.55
N ILE A 142 0.17 10.18 8.71
CA ILE A 142 -0.37 9.10 7.89
C ILE A 142 -0.42 9.50 6.42
N LYS A 143 -0.84 10.72 6.10
CA LYS A 143 -0.82 11.20 4.71
C LYS A 143 0.59 11.14 4.10
N LYS A 144 1.61 11.54 4.86
CA LYS A 144 3.00 11.44 4.43
C LYS A 144 3.41 9.98 4.24
N LEU A 145 3.13 9.11 5.21
CA LEU A 145 3.46 7.69 5.13
C LEU A 145 2.79 7.00 3.93
N VAL A 146 1.54 7.33 3.62
CA VAL A 146 0.84 6.83 2.43
C VAL A 146 1.55 7.29 1.15
N ARG A 147 1.98 8.56 1.08
CA ARG A 147 2.74 9.05 -0.08
C ARG A 147 4.07 8.32 -0.23
N ASP A 148 4.83 8.23 0.86
CA ASP A 148 6.15 7.58 0.86
C ASP A 148 6.01 6.10 0.45
N MET A 149 4.97 5.42 0.96
CA MET A 149 4.62 4.04 0.60
C MET A 149 4.33 3.87 -0.89
N VAL A 150 3.53 4.75 -1.50
CA VAL A 150 3.21 4.69 -2.93
C VAL A 150 4.47 4.83 -3.79
N GLY A 151 5.36 5.76 -3.43
CA GLY A 151 6.64 5.90 -4.12
C GLY A 151 7.51 4.64 -3.98
N GLN A 152 7.58 4.06 -2.78
CA GLN A 152 8.34 2.81 -2.54
C GLN A 152 7.78 1.60 -3.30
N ASP A 153 6.48 1.57 -3.56
CA ASP A 153 5.87 0.51 -4.38
C ASP A 153 6.18 0.72 -5.86
N ARG A 154 6.08 1.96 -6.36
CA ARG A 154 6.52 2.31 -7.71
C ARG A 154 7.96 1.90 -7.93
N ASP A 155 8.88 2.36 -7.07
CA ASP A 155 10.32 2.11 -7.22
C ASP A 155 10.61 0.60 -7.27
N ALA A 156 9.89 -0.19 -6.49
CA ALA A 156 10.06 -1.63 -6.46
C ALA A 156 9.58 -2.32 -7.73
N VAL A 157 8.43 -1.89 -8.26
CA VAL A 157 7.91 -2.38 -9.54
C VAL A 157 8.86 -1.98 -10.68
N GLU A 158 9.28 -0.72 -10.72
CA GLU A 158 10.18 -0.23 -11.77
C GLU A 158 11.54 -0.92 -11.72
N LYS A 159 12.08 -1.16 -10.52
CA LYS A 159 13.32 -1.93 -10.34
C LYS A 159 13.15 -3.37 -10.83
N TRP A 160 12.09 -4.06 -10.41
CA TRP A 160 11.81 -5.42 -10.85
C TRP A 160 11.72 -5.52 -12.37
N LEU A 161 11.00 -4.59 -13.00
CA LEU A 161 10.83 -4.55 -14.45
C LEU A 161 12.09 -4.15 -15.22
N GLY A 162 13.00 -3.39 -14.60
CA GLY A 162 14.29 -3.02 -15.19
C GLY A 162 15.36 -4.11 -15.07
N ASP A 163 15.27 -4.94 -14.03
CA ASP A 163 16.18 -6.07 -13.79
C ASP A 163 15.75 -7.38 -14.50
N SER A 164 14.52 -7.41 -15.05
CA SER A 164 13.89 -8.59 -15.68
C SER A 164 13.95 -8.63 -17.21
#